data_AF-A0AAU7TEW7-F1
#
_entry.id   AF-A0AAU7TEW7-F1
#
_cell.length_a   1.000
_cell.length_b   1.000
_cell.length_c   1.000
_cell.angle_alpha   90.00
_cell.angle_beta   90.00
_cell.angle_gamma   90.00
#
_symmetry.space_group_name_H-M   'P 1'
#
loop_
_entity.id
_entity.type
_entity.pdbx_description
1 polymer ?
#
loop_
_entity_poly.entity_id
_entity_poly.type
_entity_poly.pdbx_seq_one_letter_code
_entity_poly.pdbx_strand_id
1 'polypeptide(L)'
;MSLPEPVIQRGIAIAGENPMIVLYRPGSDDLVLLASMWKATYSPVGPGRALLIWADPTATGLGAASPTGMYADNPALAQYVWEHFYRDYDTIRGRGIEARPPVPARFTEVSGGDLFHRITCVTTTTTIELEWRDVLDTFQVQTRLTGYETSAIARPCAGADVRVNGVPAHGEVHQPEGWFGSSAALAFAETWREI
;
A
#
# COMPACT_ATOMS: atom_id res chain seq x y z
N MET A 1 15.05 16.03 40.29
CA MET A 1 14.79 16.10 38.84
C MET A 1 15.14 14.73 38.28
N SER A 2 14.20 14.00 37.69
CA SER A 2 14.57 12.81 36.93
C SER A 2 15.42 13.27 35.74
N LEU A 3 16.46 12.51 35.41
CA LEU A 3 17.14 12.71 34.14
C LEU A 3 16.07 12.60 33.04
N PRO A 4 16.09 13.47 32.01
CA PRO A 4 15.23 13.27 30.85
C PRO A 4 15.48 11.87 30.30
N GLU A 5 14.45 11.25 29.72
CA GLU A 5 14.62 9.98 29.02
C GLU A 5 15.81 10.07 28.06
N PRO A 6 16.62 9.00 27.94
CA PRO A 6 17.78 9.03 27.07
C PRO A 6 17.36 9.39 25.64
N VAL A 7 18.06 10.35 25.04
CA VAL A 7 17.89 10.67 23.62
C VAL A 7 18.47 9.52 22.82
N ILE A 8 17.61 8.74 22.18
CA ILE A 8 18.01 7.62 21.32
C ILE A 8 17.85 8.04 19.86
N GLN A 9 18.93 7.95 19.08
CA GLN A 9 18.91 8.17 17.62
C GLN A 9 19.02 6.82 16.93
N ARG A 10 18.20 6.61 15.88
CA ARG A 10 18.19 5.38 15.07
C ARG A 10 18.07 5.72 13.59
N GLY A 11 18.56 4.82 12.74
CA GLY A 11 18.40 4.92 11.29
C GLY A 11 16.93 4.75 10.89
N ILE A 12 16.55 5.44 9.82
CA ILE A 12 15.24 5.32 9.17
C ILE A 12 15.45 4.71 7.79
N ALA A 13 14.68 3.68 7.46
CA ALA A 13 14.66 3.06 6.15
C ALA A 13 13.69 3.80 5.22
N ILE A 14 12.47 4.08 5.69
CA ILE A 14 11.49 4.92 4.98
C ILE A 14 10.72 5.77 6.00
N ALA A 15 10.41 7.02 5.62
CA ALA A 15 9.38 7.81 6.28
C ALA A 15 8.43 8.41 5.23
N GLY A 16 7.12 8.31 5.47
CA GLY A 16 6.12 8.67 4.47
C GLY A 16 4.71 8.20 4.80
N GLU A 17 4.06 7.56 3.84
CA GLU A 17 2.72 6.98 3.96
C GLU A 17 2.66 5.64 3.23
N ASN A 18 1.85 4.71 3.74
CA ASN A 18 1.58 3.43 3.07
C ASN A 18 0.09 3.04 3.04
N PRO A 19 -0.79 3.75 2.32
CA PRO A 19 -2.15 3.29 2.10
C PRO A 19 -2.19 1.92 1.41
N MET A 20 -3.05 1.02 1.89
CA MET A 20 -3.18 -0.33 1.35
C MET A 20 -4.64 -0.73 1.14
N ILE A 21 -4.86 -1.53 0.10
CA ILE A 21 -6.14 -2.22 -0.18
C ILE A 21 -5.82 -3.69 -0.40
N VAL A 22 -6.49 -4.55 0.34
CA VAL A 22 -6.58 -5.97 0.06
C VAL A 22 -8.05 -6.32 -0.13
N LEU A 23 -8.37 -6.91 -1.28
CA LEU A 23 -9.71 -7.40 -1.58
C LEU A 23 -9.71 -8.92 -1.58
N TYR A 24 -10.80 -9.47 -1.06
CA TYR A 24 -11.06 -10.90 -1.00
C TYR A 24 -12.24 -11.26 -1.90
N ARG A 25 -12.31 -12.51 -2.32
CA ARG A 25 -13.48 -13.03 -3.02
C ARG A 25 -14.69 -12.94 -2.07
N PRO A 26 -15.85 -12.48 -2.55
CA PRO A 26 -17.02 -12.36 -1.68
C PRO A 26 -17.37 -13.65 -0.95
N GLY A 27 -17.46 -13.57 0.38
CA GLY A 27 -17.78 -14.70 1.25
C GLY A 27 -16.67 -15.75 1.41
N SER A 28 -15.41 -15.43 1.08
CA SER A 28 -14.26 -16.30 1.36
C SER A 28 -13.01 -15.54 1.78
N ASP A 29 -12.03 -16.24 2.34
CA ASP A 29 -10.72 -15.68 2.69
C ASP A 29 -9.72 -15.71 1.52
N ASP A 30 -10.21 -15.91 0.28
CA ASP A 30 -9.36 -15.95 -0.89
C ASP A 30 -9.01 -14.53 -1.32
N LEU A 31 -7.75 -14.13 -1.12
CA LEU A 31 -7.21 -12.86 -1.59
C LEU A 31 -7.24 -12.80 -3.13
N VAL A 32 -7.91 -11.80 -3.68
CA VAL A 32 -8.07 -11.58 -5.13
C VAL A 32 -7.32 -10.35 -5.63
N LEU A 33 -7.05 -9.38 -4.77
CA LEU A 33 -6.27 -8.18 -5.10
C LEU A 33 -5.50 -7.68 -3.89
N LEU A 34 -4.26 -7.25 -4.10
CA LEU A 34 -3.49 -6.46 -3.15
C LEU A 34 -2.90 -5.25 -3.86
N ALA A 35 -3.11 -4.07 -3.31
CA ALA A 35 -2.49 -2.81 -3.71
C ALA A 35 -1.85 -2.14 -2.49
N SER A 36 -0.55 -1.83 -2.59
CA SER A 36 0.21 -1.12 -1.56
C SER A 36 0.84 0.12 -2.18
N MET A 37 0.38 1.29 -1.74
CA MET A 37 0.83 2.58 -2.23
C MET A 37 1.85 3.16 -1.26
N TRP A 38 3.07 3.42 -1.71
CA TRP A 38 4.13 4.03 -0.92
C TRP A 38 4.32 5.47 -1.35
N LYS A 39 4.20 6.40 -0.42
CA LYS A 39 4.54 7.82 -0.61
C LYS A 39 5.69 8.18 0.32
N ALA A 40 6.92 7.99 -0.15
CA ALA A 40 8.11 8.23 0.66
C ALA A 40 8.50 9.71 0.60
N THR A 41 8.41 10.39 1.74
CA THR A 41 9.02 11.71 1.93
C THR A 41 10.52 11.57 2.14
N TYR A 42 10.96 10.46 2.74
CA TYR A 42 12.35 10.10 2.89
C TYR A 42 12.58 8.61 2.60
N SER A 43 13.65 8.32 1.86
CA SER A 43 14.28 7.00 1.75
C SER A 43 15.76 7.18 1.34
N PRO A 44 16.64 6.18 1.54
CA PRO A 44 18.02 6.21 1.05
C PRO A 44 18.16 6.39 -0.46
N VAL A 45 17.12 6.03 -1.23
CA VAL A 45 17.08 6.12 -2.70
C VAL A 45 16.26 7.33 -3.19
N GLY A 46 16.02 8.29 -2.30
CA GLY A 46 15.31 9.53 -2.57
C GLY A 46 13.79 9.44 -2.32
N PRO A 47 13.10 10.59 -2.30
CA PRO A 47 11.66 10.65 -2.15
C PRO A 47 10.94 10.17 -3.42
N GLY A 48 9.66 9.87 -3.31
CA GLY A 48 8.83 9.53 -4.45
C GLY A 48 7.63 8.67 -4.09
N ARG A 49 7.04 8.07 -5.12
CA ARG A 49 5.84 7.26 -5.04
C ARG A 49 6.01 5.94 -5.78
N ALA A 50 5.53 4.87 -5.17
CA ALA A 50 5.53 3.54 -5.75
C ALA A 50 4.23 2.79 -5.39
N LEU A 51 3.53 2.27 -6.38
CA LEU A 51 2.42 1.34 -6.22
C LEU A 51 2.92 -0.07 -6.53
N LEU A 52 2.81 -0.97 -5.55
CA LEU A 52 2.94 -2.41 -5.73
C LEU A 52 1.55 -2.99 -5.82
N ILE A 53 1.25 -3.71 -6.90
CA ILE A 53 -0.08 -4.27 -7.11
C ILE A 53 -0.01 -5.66 -7.71
N TRP A 54 -0.86 -6.53 -7.21
CA TRP A 54 -1.20 -7.82 -7.81
C TRP A 54 -2.72 -7.96 -7.80
N ALA A 55 -3.28 -8.40 -8.92
CA ALA A 55 -4.68 -8.72 -9.05
C ALA A 55 -4.84 -10.05 -9.82
N ASP A 56 -5.67 -10.95 -9.29
CA ASP A 56 -6.03 -12.18 -9.98
C ASP A 56 -6.92 -11.84 -11.20
N PRO A 57 -6.50 -12.17 -12.44
CA PRO A 57 -7.26 -11.81 -13.63
C PRO A 57 -8.69 -12.34 -13.65
N THR A 58 -8.91 -13.55 -13.13
CA THR A 58 -10.21 -14.22 -13.17
C THR A 58 -11.07 -13.81 -12.00
N ALA A 59 -10.52 -13.84 -10.79
CA ALA A 59 -11.28 -13.58 -9.57
C ALA A 59 -11.68 -12.11 -9.42
N THR A 60 -10.86 -11.18 -9.92
CA THR A 60 -11.22 -9.75 -9.97
C THR A 60 -12.08 -9.38 -11.17
N GLY A 61 -12.24 -10.29 -12.15
CA GLY A 61 -12.94 -10.00 -13.40
C GLY A 61 -12.24 -9.00 -14.34
N LEU A 62 -11.02 -8.56 -14.01
CA LEU A 62 -10.25 -7.62 -14.84
C LEU A 62 -9.67 -8.27 -16.11
N GLY A 63 -9.53 -9.60 -16.13
CA GLY A 63 -9.00 -10.35 -17.27
C GLY A 63 -7.63 -9.83 -17.72
N ALA A 64 -7.47 -9.56 -19.01
CA ALA A 64 -6.21 -9.06 -19.56
C ALA A 64 -5.80 -7.66 -19.04
N ALA A 65 -6.72 -6.91 -18.43
CA ALA A 65 -6.43 -5.62 -17.81
C ALA A 65 -5.85 -5.75 -16.39
N SER A 66 -5.78 -6.96 -15.84
CA SER A 66 -5.33 -7.18 -14.46
C SER A 66 -3.89 -6.68 -14.24
N PRO A 67 -3.67 -5.72 -13.32
CA PRO A 67 -2.34 -5.18 -13.08
C PRO A 67 -1.55 -6.11 -12.15
N THR A 68 -0.34 -6.45 -12.57
CA THR A 68 0.66 -7.12 -11.74
C THR A 68 2.00 -6.46 -11.98
N GLY A 69 2.57 -5.84 -10.95
CA GLY A 69 3.86 -5.17 -11.05
C GLY A 69 4.03 -3.99 -10.10
N MET A 70 5.08 -3.22 -10.38
CA MET A 70 5.42 -1.98 -9.68
C MET A 70 5.25 -0.79 -10.61
N TYR A 71 4.63 0.27 -10.13
CA TYR A 71 4.40 1.51 -10.87
C TYR A 71 4.95 2.67 -10.05
N ALA A 72 5.78 3.54 -10.63
CA ALA A 72 6.48 4.54 -9.82
C ALA A 72 6.90 5.79 -10.59
N ASP A 73 6.96 6.93 -9.89
CA ASP A 73 7.65 8.13 -10.38
C ASP A 73 9.14 8.13 -9.98
N ASN A 74 9.50 7.35 -8.95
CA ASN A 74 10.86 7.01 -8.57
C ASN A 74 11.06 5.47 -8.66
N PRO A 75 11.64 4.94 -9.74
CA PRO A 75 11.83 3.50 -9.92
C PRO A 75 12.80 2.90 -8.89
N ALA A 76 13.77 3.67 -8.38
CA ALA A 76 14.70 3.19 -7.35
C ALA A 76 13.96 2.97 -6.02
N LEU A 77 13.00 3.83 -5.68
CA LEU A 77 12.12 3.63 -4.52
C LEU A 77 11.29 2.35 -4.65
N ALA A 78 10.68 2.10 -5.81
CA ALA A 78 9.89 0.88 -6.01
C ALA A 78 10.71 -0.40 -5.83
N GLN A 79 11.93 -0.42 -6.39
CA GLN A 79 12.87 -1.53 -6.19
C GLN A 79 13.24 -1.65 -4.72
N TYR A 80 13.64 -0.56 -4.07
CA TYR A 80 13.99 -0.57 -2.64
C TYR A 80 12.85 -1.13 -1.78
N VAL A 81 11.61 -0.69 -2.02
CA VAL A 81 10.43 -1.19 -1.31
C VAL A 81 10.23 -2.68 -1.52
N TRP A 82 10.33 -3.16 -2.77
CA TRP A 82 10.23 -4.58 -3.06
C TRP A 82 11.28 -5.38 -2.30
N GLU A 83 12.55 -4.98 -2.41
CA GLU A 83 13.67 -5.74 -1.86
C GLU A 83 13.65 -5.85 -0.34
N HIS A 84 13.17 -4.82 0.36
CA HIS A 84 13.28 -4.72 1.82
C HIS A 84 11.99 -5.06 2.57
N PHE A 85 10.81 -4.88 1.96
CA PHE A 85 9.53 -5.07 2.65
C PHE A 85 8.66 -6.18 2.06
N TYR A 86 8.81 -6.50 0.77
CA TYR A 86 7.90 -7.42 0.07
C TYR A 86 8.53 -8.68 -0.50
N ARG A 87 9.85 -8.71 -0.70
CA ARG A 87 10.57 -9.85 -1.29
C ARG A 87 10.26 -11.17 -0.57
N ASP A 88 10.17 -11.11 0.76
CA ASP A 88 9.91 -12.26 1.63
C ASP A 88 8.45 -12.34 2.09
N TYR A 89 7.56 -11.49 1.55
CA TYR A 89 6.15 -11.50 1.89
C TYR A 89 5.40 -12.57 1.09
N ASP A 90 5.18 -13.73 1.71
CA ASP A 90 4.63 -14.94 1.09
C ASP A 90 3.30 -14.72 0.35
N THR A 91 2.48 -13.76 0.80
CA THR A 91 1.20 -13.45 0.15
C THR A 91 1.38 -13.05 -1.31
N ILE A 92 2.44 -12.33 -1.66
CA ILE A 92 2.65 -11.80 -3.04
C ILE A 92 3.93 -12.29 -3.72
N ARG A 93 4.86 -12.89 -2.96
CA ARG A 93 6.09 -13.48 -3.48
C ARG A 93 5.78 -14.52 -4.56
N GLY A 94 6.46 -14.44 -5.70
CA GLY A 94 6.26 -15.37 -6.81
C GLY A 94 4.98 -15.14 -7.62
N ARG A 95 4.20 -14.09 -7.32
CA ARG A 95 3.00 -13.73 -8.10
C ARG A 95 3.29 -12.85 -9.32
N GLY A 96 4.56 -12.55 -9.58
CA GLY A 96 5.02 -11.89 -10.80
C GLY A 96 5.18 -10.37 -10.70
N ILE A 97 5.04 -9.79 -9.50
CA ILE A 97 5.30 -8.35 -9.27
C ILE A 97 6.77 -8.02 -9.61
N GLU A 98 7.67 -8.91 -9.26
CA GLU A 98 9.11 -8.85 -9.48
C GLU A 98 9.55 -9.19 -10.90
N ALA A 99 8.65 -9.74 -11.73
CA ALA A 99 9.02 -10.31 -13.02
C ALA A 99 9.43 -9.24 -14.05
N ARG A 100 9.15 -7.96 -13.78
CA ARG A 100 9.43 -6.83 -14.67
C ARG A 100 9.99 -5.63 -13.89
N PRO A 101 10.80 -4.77 -14.52
CA PRO A 101 11.20 -3.50 -13.94
C PRO A 101 9.99 -2.62 -13.59
N PRO A 102 10.13 -1.69 -12.62
CA PRO A 102 9.08 -0.71 -12.33
C PRO A 102 8.67 0.08 -13.58
N VAL A 103 7.36 0.22 -13.76
CA VAL A 103 6.76 0.98 -14.87
C VAL A 103 6.70 2.46 -14.47
N PRO A 104 7.22 3.38 -15.30
CA PRO A 104 7.08 4.81 -15.05
C PRO A 104 5.60 5.23 -14.95
N ALA A 105 5.25 5.92 -13.88
CA ALA A 105 3.89 6.35 -13.60
C ALA A 105 3.85 7.75 -12.99
N ARG A 106 2.69 8.40 -13.10
CA ARG A 106 2.37 9.66 -12.42
C ARG A 106 1.20 9.45 -11.47
N PHE A 107 1.20 10.18 -10.37
CA PHE A 107 0.19 10.03 -9.32
C PHE A 107 -0.54 11.33 -9.05
N THR A 108 -1.86 11.26 -8.96
CA THR A 108 -2.72 12.33 -8.46
C THR A 108 -3.52 11.82 -7.28
N GLU A 109 -3.79 12.70 -6.32
CA GLU A 109 -4.42 12.37 -5.05
C GLU A 109 -5.54 13.36 -4.78
N VAL A 110 -6.70 12.86 -4.35
CA VAL A 110 -7.86 13.67 -3.98
C VAL A 110 -8.43 13.10 -2.68
N SER A 111 -8.59 13.95 -1.67
CA SER A 111 -9.25 13.60 -0.42
C SER A 111 -10.56 14.38 -0.28
N GLY A 112 -11.62 13.66 0.07
CA GLY A 112 -12.92 14.19 0.49
C GLY A 112 -13.07 14.24 2.01
N GLY A 113 -11.98 14.31 2.77
CA GLY A 113 -11.98 14.15 4.23
C GLY A 113 -12.28 12.70 4.62
N ASP A 114 -13.34 12.49 5.40
CA ASP A 114 -13.71 11.17 5.94
C ASP A 114 -14.59 10.34 4.98
N LEU A 115 -15.09 10.97 3.91
CA LEU A 115 -15.94 10.30 2.93
C LEU A 115 -15.13 9.36 2.03
N PHE A 116 -14.02 9.87 1.50
CA PHE A 116 -13.15 9.08 0.63
C PHE A 116 -11.74 9.66 0.55
N HIS A 117 -10.81 8.79 0.15
CA HIS A 117 -9.48 9.13 -0.30
C HIS A 117 -9.22 8.41 -1.60
N ARG A 118 -8.71 9.09 -2.64
CA ARG A 118 -8.46 8.50 -3.94
C ARG A 118 -7.06 8.80 -4.44
N ILE A 119 -6.38 7.78 -4.93
CA ILE A 119 -5.09 7.88 -5.60
C ILE A 119 -5.25 7.30 -7.01
N THR A 120 -4.88 8.09 -8.01
CA THR A 120 -4.86 7.67 -9.41
C THR A 120 -3.41 7.56 -9.88
N CYS A 121 -3.05 6.39 -10.37
CA CYS A 121 -1.77 6.06 -10.98
C CYS A 121 -1.95 5.96 -12.50
N VAL A 122 -1.24 6.80 -13.25
CA VAL A 122 -1.32 6.87 -14.72
C VAL A 122 0.02 6.52 -15.34
N THR A 123 0.00 5.54 -16.25
CA THR A 123 1.10 5.22 -17.16
C THR A 123 0.73 5.62 -18.59
N THR A 124 1.58 5.30 -19.56
CA THR A 124 1.27 5.50 -20.99
C THR A 124 0.04 4.72 -21.46
N THR A 125 -0.25 3.55 -20.86
CA THR A 125 -1.28 2.61 -21.37
C THR A 125 -2.34 2.23 -20.33
N THR A 126 -2.14 2.63 -19.07
CA THR A 126 -2.94 2.12 -17.96
C THR A 126 -3.24 3.23 -16.96
N THR A 127 -4.49 3.34 -16.56
CA THR A 127 -4.94 4.14 -15.41
C THR A 127 -5.40 3.17 -14.34
N ILE A 128 -4.81 3.26 -13.14
CA ILE A 128 -5.21 2.50 -11.96
C ILE A 128 -5.73 3.51 -10.94
N GLU A 129 -6.96 3.34 -10.50
CA GLU A 129 -7.58 4.17 -9.46
C GLU A 129 -7.78 3.32 -8.21
N LEU A 130 -7.27 3.81 -7.09
CA LEU A 130 -7.45 3.25 -5.76
C LEU A 130 -8.33 4.22 -4.99
N GLU A 131 -9.45 3.74 -4.44
CA GLU A 131 -10.32 4.55 -3.60
C GLU A 131 -10.60 3.84 -2.28
N TRP A 132 -10.38 4.54 -1.18
CA TRP A 132 -10.78 4.16 0.16
C TRP A 132 -12.01 4.98 0.54
N ARG A 133 -13.01 4.36 1.18
CA ARG A 133 -14.28 4.98 1.58
C ARG A 133 -14.69 4.60 2.99
N ASP A 134 -15.61 5.37 3.55
CA ASP A 134 -16.21 5.13 4.86
C ASP A 134 -15.10 4.99 5.92
N VAL A 135 -14.31 6.06 6.02
CA VAL A 135 -13.10 6.10 6.87
C VAL A 135 -13.51 6.06 8.33
N LEU A 136 -12.85 5.20 9.10
CA LEU A 136 -13.15 4.89 10.49
C LEU A 136 -12.24 5.65 11.47
N ASP A 137 -12.35 5.29 12.75
CA ASP A 137 -11.60 5.90 13.84
C ASP A 137 -10.09 5.83 13.63
N THR A 138 -9.42 6.94 13.95
CA THR A 138 -7.98 7.10 13.74
C THR A 138 -7.21 6.66 14.97
N PHE A 139 -6.13 5.90 14.78
CA PHE A 139 -5.25 5.48 15.87
C PHE A 139 -3.82 5.36 15.40
N GLN A 140 -2.89 5.32 16.35
CA GLN A 140 -1.50 4.98 16.07
C GLN A 140 -1.30 3.48 16.23
N VAL A 141 -0.67 2.84 15.25
CA VAL A 141 -0.20 1.46 15.35
C VAL A 141 1.31 1.44 15.44
N GLN A 142 1.84 0.49 16.21
CA GLN A 142 3.26 0.16 16.26
C GLN A 142 3.41 -1.34 16.06
N THR A 143 4.24 -1.75 15.10
CA THR A 143 4.45 -3.17 14.79
C THR A 143 5.93 -3.48 14.62
N ARG A 144 6.27 -4.76 14.55
CA ARG A 144 7.59 -5.24 14.14
C ARG A 144 7.44 -6.20 12.96
N LEU A 145 7.87 -5.78 11.79
CA LEU A 145 7.66 -6.47 10.51
C LEU A 145 8.97 -6.54 9.76
N THR A 146 9.30 -7.69 9.20
CA THR A 146 10.45 -7.89 8.29
C THR A 146 11.79 -7.33 8.79
N GLY A 147 12.04 -7.36 10.11
CA GLY A 147 13.27 -6.82 10.72
C GLY A 147 13.23 -5.31 11.02
N TYR A 148 12.08 -4.67 10.81
CA TYR A 148 11.83 -3.26 11.11
C TYR A 148 10.85 -3.11 12.27
N GLU A 149 11.02 -2.05 13.04
CA GLU A 149 9.93 -1.50 13.83
C GLU A 149 9.22 -0.43 12.99
N THR A 150 7.90 -0.50 12.96
CA THR A 150 7.08 0.43 12.20
C THR A 150 6.15 1.19 13.12
N SER A 151 5.83 2.42 12.75
CA SER A 151 4.73 3.15 13.35
C SER A 151 3.99 3.93 12.28
N ALA A 152 2.67 3.94 12.33
CA ALA A 152 1.82 4.71 11.43
C ALA A 152 0.60 5.26 12.17
N ILE A 153 0.08 6.39 11.69
CA ILE A 153 -1.26 6.87 12.00
C ILE A 153 -2.23 6.21 11.01
N ALA A 154 -2.95 5.22 11.49
CA ALA A 154 -3.87 4.41 10.70
C ALA A 154 -5.28 4.99 10.71
N ARG A 155 -5.92 4.97 9.55
CA ARG A 155 -7.36 5.16 9.37
C ARG A 155 -7.93 4.00 8.57
N PRO A 156 -8.45 2.94 9.21
CA PRO A 156 -9.11 1.85 8.50
C PRO A 156 -10.36 2.36 7.79
N CYS A 157 -10.76 1.65 6.75
CA CYS A 157 -11.87 2.01 5.88
C CYS A 157 -12.81 0.82 5.77
N ALA A 158 -14.14 1.04 5.84
CA ALA A 158 -15.11 -0.05 5.69
C ALA A 158 -15.31 -0.46 4.23
N GLY A 159 -14.89 0.38 3.27
CA GLY A 159 -14.97 0.09 1.85
C GLY A 159 -13.74 0.53 1.08
N ALA A 160 -13.48 -0.15 -0.04
CA ALA A 160 -12.48 0.25 -1.01
C ALA A 160 -12.87 -0.24 -2.41
N ASP A 161 -12.48 0.51 -3.45
CA ASP A 161 -12.54 0.07 -4.84
C ASP A 161 -11.16 0.17 -5.49
N VAL A 162 -10.90 -0.74 -6.42
CA VAL A 162 -9.82 -0.60 -7.40
C VAL A 162 -10.43 -0.62 -8.80
N ARG A 163 -10.08 0.37 -9.63
CA ARG A 163 -10.48 0.41 -11.05
C ARG A 163 -9.26 0.42 -11.94
N VAL A 164 -9.31 -0.31 -13.05
CA VAL A 164 -8.25 -0.36 -14.04
C VAL A 164 -8.83 -0.01 -15.39
N ASN A 165 -8.38 1.10 -15.98
CA ASN A 165 -8.97 1.69 -17.18
C ASN A 165 -10.49 1.87 -17.07
N GLY A 166 -10.97 2.27 -15.89
CA GLY A 166 -12.39 2.43 -15.57
C GLY A 166 -13.16 1.16 -15.25
N VAL A 167 -12.55 -0.03 -15.40
CA VAL A 167 -13.19 -1.32 -15.06
C VAL A 167 -12.98 -1.61 -13.58
N PRO A 168 -14.04 -1.78 -12.77
CA PRO A 168 -13.90 -2.12 -11.35
C PRO A 168 -13.45 -3.56 -11.16
N ALA A 169 -12.52 -3.77 -10.23
CA ALA A 169 -12.15 -5.08 -9.73
C ALA A 169 -13.26 -5.63 -8.82
N HIS A 170 -13.62 -6.89 -8.99
CA HIS A 170 -14.48 -7.62 -8.06
C HIS A 170 -13.70 -8.05 -6.81
N GLY A 171 -14.29 -7.79 -5.64
CA GLY A 171 -13.80 -8.23 -4.34
C GLY A 171 -14.42 -7.41 -3.21
N GLU A 172 -14.22 -7.84 -1.98
CA GLU A 172 -14.71 -7.15 -0.79
C GLU A 172 -13.59 -6.90 0.23
N VAL A 173 -13.78 -5.85 1.02
CA VAL A 173 -12.93 -5.54 2.18
C VAL A 173 -13.34 -6.46 3.32
N HIS A 174 -12.35 -7.05 4.00
CA HIS A 174 -12.58 -7.78 5.23
C HIS A 174 -12.45 -6.87 6.44
N GLN A 175 -13.39 -6.99 7.37
CA GLN A 175 -13.41 -6.23 8.61
C GLN A 175 -14.03 -7.06 9.75
N PRO A 176 -13.32 -7.26 10.89
CA PRO A 176 -11.95 -6.83 11.17
C PRO A 176 -10.92 -7.69 10.41
N GLU A 177 -9.80 -7.08 10.02
CA GLU A 177 -8.66 -7.79 9.40
C GLU A 177 -7.33 -7.11 9.76
N GLY A 178 -6.30 -7.92 9.99
CA GLY A 178 -4.93 -7.45 10.25
C GLY A 178 -4.79 -6.46 11.41
N TRP A 179 -3.66 -5.74 11.42
CA TRP A 179 -3.29 -4.78 12.49
C TRP A 179 -4.08 -3.47 12.43
N PHE A 180 -4.62 -3.14 11.26
CA PHE A 180 -5.42 -1.94 11.05
C PHE A 180 -6.91 -2.17 11.37
N GLY A 181 -7.35 -3.40 11.62
CA GLY A 181 -8.76 -3.70 11.86
C GLY A 181 -9.63 -3.57 10.60
N SER A 182 -9.01 -3.49 9.43
CA SER A 182 -9.63 -3.57 8.10
C SER A 182 -8.56 -3.96 7.07
N SER A 183 -8.97 -4.68 6.02
CA SER A 183 -8.10 -5.00 4.89
C SER A 183 -7.88 -3.81 3.93
N ALA A 184 -8.58 -2.70 4.17
CA ALA A 184 -8.35 -1.41 3.52
C ALA A 184 -8.04 -0.34 4.57
N ALA A 185 -6.90 0.31 4.46
CA ALA A 185 -6.48 1.34 5.40
C ALA A 185 -5.64 2.43 4.74
N LEU A 186 -5.83 3.66 5.22
CA LEU A 186 -4.88 4.75 5.01
C LEU A 186 -3.86 4.68 6.14
N ALA A 187 -2.57 4.75 5.82
CA ALA A 187 -1.50 4.78 6.80
C ALA A 187 -0.64 6.03 6.58
N PHE A 188 -0.82 7.03 7.45
CA PHE A 188 -0.13 8.31 7.39
C PHE A 188 1.03 8.37 8.36
N ALA A 189 1.99 9.27 8.09
CA ALA A 189 3.15 9.50 8.94
C ALA A 189 3.85 8.20 9.35
N GLU A 190 3.95 7.28 8.39
CA GLU A 190 4.55 5.98 8.61
C GLU A 190 6.06 6.09 8.64
N THR A 191 6.69 5.44 9.61
CA THR A 191 8.15 5.31 9.71
C THR A 191 8.54 3.85 9.83
N TRP A 192 9.54 3.44 9.07
CA TRP A 192 10.18 2.12 9.14
C TRP A 192 11.61 2.31 9.64
N ARG A 193 11.94 1.72 10.79
CA ARG A 193 13.29 1.75 11.37
C ARG A 193 13.84 0.34 11.50
N GLU A 194 15.11 0.14 11.19
CA GLU A 194 15.78 -1.15 11.42
C GLU A 194 15.86 -1.45 12.93
N ILE A 195 15.71 -2.72 13.30
CA ILE A 195 15.79 -3.20 14.69
C ILE A 195 17.23 -3.51 15.10
#